data_AF-A0A1M5MXK0-F1
#
_entry.id   AF-A0A1M5MXK0-F1
#
_cell.length_a   1.000
_cell.length_b   1.000
_cell.length_c   1.000
_cell.angle_alpha   90.00
_cell.angle_beta   90.00
_cell.angle_gamma   90.00
#
_symmetry.space_group_name_H-M   'P 1'
#
loop_
_entity.id
_entity.type
_entity.pdbx_description
1 polymer ?
#
loop_
_entity_poly.entity_id
_entity_poly.type
_entity_poly.pdbx_seq_one_letter_code
_entity_poly.pdbx_strand_id
1 'polypeptide(L)'
;MGHVFVSYSRTEFYYAESVTAVINQSDGVRAWLDAENLRPGMDWAAGIDTALDTADALLLMASPAALASDYVRAEWTRALALGIPVHVAVVHTVSLPEELAHCPTHDLRTRFWSRARALAAKLADGEHVPSTALRRGPAVPLAVLSLMVLLCLGIVGTAAATLLDWDLHTRYTASAAQAGADRSSIYDTRYARFFLVLALCNAVVAGGFATVALRLLERRATPSSLRQCFLALLVIMLFDLETLPLARNRAFGDYFAAGVVVSVLGVVLVSWSRTVHLWMPTGEGQHHIRHRVLGRVVLRPKALKRSFAYQWTSYQPRFAALRESLAGVGAATSYDIVRHPADRPIANLIESACGAAGFDRDTVDAHWSFVIVSAHTDWKMLSSAHALFGDHTVFVLATSLLPPVGVDADTELVRRHQWLDFRGQDPASLYEFLRSVLPARRGRPVPTTVPLAMERFRGPTYLTSFLRVVQLVALLVAVAPLGLLIAGSSASGRGLALAVISLLLVGMLLRLAGRTAVRTLTPRQWRTRAWLILATCLVWVLVIPTTGSVPPAVRVLVVVLLPVWMAGFHRAFRLHWLPAAAPDRRCNESSAVVPRLVSFTLVLLGAALTAGYVFIAPLPTSP
;
A
#
# COMPACT_ATOMS: atom_id res chain seq x y z
N MET A 1 -16.84 17.62 32.62
CA MET A 1 -15.80 17.15 31.69
C MET A 1 -16.25 17.56 30.31
N GLY A 2 -15.50 18.45 29.66
CA GLY A 2 -15.87 18.88 28.32
C GLY A 2 -15.58 17.80 27.27
N HIS A 3 -16.29 17.80 26.15
CA HIS A 3 -15.98 16.99 24.98
C HIS A 3 -15.60 17.82 23.76
N VAL A 4 -14.61 17.30 23.03
CA VAL A 4 -14.06 17.92 21.83
C VAL A 4 -14.45 17.08 20.62
N PHE A 5 -15.22 17.65 19.71
CA PHE A 5 -15.58 17.00 18.46
C PHE A 5 -14.40 17.03 17.49
N VAL A 6 -13.90 15.88 17.05
CA VAL A 6 -12.77 15.81 16.10
C VAL A 6 -13.30 15.71 14.67
N SER A 7 -13.16 16.79 13.90
CA SER A 7 -13.50 16.84 12.47
C SER A 7 -12.26 16.55 11.62
N TYR A 8 -12.34 15.57 10.72
CA TYR A 8 -11.20 15.09 9.95
C TYR A 8 -11.64 14.44 8.64
N SER A 9 -10.72 14.35 7.67
CA SER A 9 -10.93 13.50 6.49
C SER A 9 -10.48 12.06 6.76
N ARG A 10 -11.22 11.09 6.23
CA ARG A 10 -10.91 9.66 6.45
C ARG A 10 -9.58 9.23 5.87
N THR A 11 -9.04 9.95 4.89
CA THR A 11 -7.69 9.67 4.39
C THR A 11 -6.59 9.93 5.44
N GLU A 12 -6.91 10.71 6.47
CA GLU A 12 -6.05 11.16 7.56
C GLU A 12 -6.47 10.57 8.91
N PHE A 13 -7.34 9.54 8.93
CA PHE A 13 -7.83 8.89 10.14
C PHE A 13 -6.72 8.59 11.17
N TYR A 14 -5.55 8.16 10.73
CA TYR A 14 -4.42 7.87 11.62
C TYR A 14 -4.00 9.08 12.48
N TYR A 15 -4.02 10.29 11.92
CA TYR A 15 -3.73 11.51 12.69
C TYR A 15 -4.85 11.81 13.68
N ALA A 16 -6.11 11.67 13.26
CA ALA A 16 -7.28 11.90 14.13
C ALA A 16 -7.32 10.91 15.30
N GLU A 17 -7.15 9.61 15.05
CA GLU A 17 -7.04 8.54 16.06
C GLU A 17 -5.89 8.83 17.04
N SER A 18 -4.72 9.21 16.52
CA SER A 18 -3.55 9.48 17.35
C SER A 18 -3.73 10.72 18.24
N VAL A 19 -4.39 11.79 17.76
CA VAL A 19 -4.69 12.96 18.60
C VAL A 19 -5.78 12.63 19.62
N THR A 20 -6.83 11.92 19.22
CA THR A 20 -7.91 11.45 20.09
C THR A 20 -7.36 10.65 21.28
N ALA A 21 -6.45 9.71 21.02
CA ALA A 21 -5.79 8.93 22.06
C ALA A 21 -4.97 9.78 23.03
N VAL A 22 -4.40 10.90 22.58
CA VAL A 22 -3.65 11.85 23.43
C VAL A 22 -4.60 12.69 24.26
N ILE A 23 -5.68 13.22 23.66
CA ILE A 23 -6.70 14.00 24.38
C ILE A 23 -7.34 13.16 25.48
N ASN A 24 -7.69 11.91 25.18
CA ASN A 24 -8.29 10.98 26.14
C ASN A 24 -7.33 10.55 27.28
N GLN A 25 -6.05 10.91 27.23
CA GLN A 25 -5.09 10.72 28.33
C GLN A 25 -4.96 11.97 29.22
N SER A 26 -5.49 13.11 28.80
CA SER A 26 -5.51 14.34 29.58
C SER A 26 -6.75 14.39 30.46
N ASP A 27 -6.58 14.83 31.71
CA ASP A 27 -7.71 15.02 32.63
C ASP A 27 -8.55 16.24 32.20
N GLY A 28 -9.86 16.20 32.46
CA GLY A 28 -10.78 17.33 32.25
C GLY A 28 -11.49 17.39 30.88
N VAL A 29 -10.93 16.76 29.85
CA VAL A 29 -11.46 16.77 28.48
C VAL A 29 -11.52 15.37 27.87
N ARG A 30 -12.49 15.12 26.98
CA ARG A 30 -12.58 13.87 26.20
C ARG A 30 -12.76 14.17 24.72
N ALA A 31 -12.03 13.47 23.87
CA ALA A 31 -12.25 13.55 22.43
C ALA A 31 -13.43 12.66 22.01
N TRP A 32 -14.23 13.18 21.09
CA TRP A 32 -15.26 12.46 20.39
C TRP A 32 -14.82 12.24 18.95
N LEU A 33 -14.68 10.98 18.55
CA LEU A 33 -14.30 10.53 17.22
C LEU A 33 -15.34 9.55 16.72
N ASP A 34 -15.94 9.82 15.57
CA ASP A 34 -17.04 9.02 14.99
C ASP A 34 -16.74 7.50 14.99
N ALA A 35 -15.55 7.08 14.57
CA ALA A 35 -15.15 5.67 14.51
C ALA A 35 -15.02 4.96 15.87
N GLU A 36 -14.85 5.71 16.97
CA GLU A 36 -14.70 5.17 18.33
C GLU A 36 -15.98 5.30 19.17
N ASN A 37 -16.75 6.37 18.93
CA ASN A 37 -17.87 6.74 19.79
C ASN A 37 -19.24 6.27 19.25
N LEU A 38 -19.37 6.04 17.94
CA LEU A 38 -20.60 5.51 17.36
C LEU A 38 -20.67 3.98 17.55
N ARG A 39 -21.85 3.49 17.92
CA ARG A 39 -22.12 2.06 18.09
C ARG A 39 -23.04 1.56 16.97
N PRO A 40 -22.99 0.27 16.62
CA PRO A 40 -24.00 -0.33 15.76
C PRO A 40 -25.40 -0.15 16.36
N GLY A 41 -26.38 0.13 15.50
CA GLY A 41 -27.79 0.33 15.86
C GLY A 41 -28.14 1.72 16.35
N MET A 42 -27.17 2.65 16.38
CA MET A 42 -27.47 4.07 16.56
C MET A 42 -27.76 4.72 15.21
N ASP A 43 -28.60 5.75 15.20
CA ASP A 43 -28.60 6.72 14.11
C ASP A 43 -27.25 7.45 14.11
N TRP A 44 -26.38 7.08 13.16
CA TRP A 44 -25.04 7.66 13.04
C TRP A 44 -25.09 9.11 12.61
N ALA A 45 -26.04 9.50 11.76
CA ALA A 45 -26.17 10.87 11.28
C ALA A 45 -26.60 11.78 12.45
N ALA A 46 -27.70 11.44 13.13
CA ALA A 46 -28.13 12.19 14.31
C ALA A 46 -27.10 12.12 15.45
N GLY A 47 -26.40 11.00 15.61
CA GLY A 47 -25.33 10.84 16.60
C GLY A 47 -24.15 11.79 16.36
N ILE A 48 -23.71 11.94 15.10
CA ILE A 48 -22.66 12.89 14.74
C ILE A 48 -23.14 14.33 14.95
N ASP A 49 -24.35 14.65 14.46
CA ASP A 49 -24.92 16.00 14.58
C ASP A 49 -25.10 16.40 16.06
N THR A 50 -25.63 15.49 16.89
CA THR A 50 -25.78 15.71 18.34
C THR A 50 -24.43 15.88 19.03
N ALA A 51 -23.43 15.08 18.65
CA ALA A 51 -22.09 15.18 19.22
C ALA A 51 -21.42 16.51 18.90
N LEU A 52 -21.64 17.03 17.69
CA LEU A 52 -21.19 18.36 17.28
C LEU A 52 -21.95 19.47 18.02
N ASP A 53 -23.28 19.43 18.04
CA ASP A 53 -24.13 20.48 18.64
C ASP A 53 -23.90 20.64 20.15
N THR A 54 -23.51 19.55 20.82
CA THR A 54 -23.24 19.56 22.27
C THR A 54 -21.78 19.78 22.62
N ALA A 55 -20.87 19.91 21.62
CA ALA A 55 -19.43 20.01 21.85
C ALA A 55 -19.01 21.33 22.49
N ASP A 56 -18.07 21.25 23.44
CA ASP A 56 -17.43 22.43 24.02
C ASP A 56 -16.41 23.06 23.07
N ALA A 57 -15.87 22.27 22.14
CA ALA A 57 -15.00 22.74 21.07
C ALA A 57 -14.99 21.76 19.88
N LEU A 58 -14.74 22.28 18.68
CA LEU A 58 -14.42 21.50 17.49
C LEU A 58 -12.92 21.53 17.23
N LEU A 59 -12.31 20.37 17.04
CA LEU A 59 -10.94 20.22 16.59
C LEU A 59 -10.91 19.77 15.12
N LEU A 60 -10.53 20.67 14.22
CA LEU A 60 -10.38 20.42 12.80
C LEU A 60 -8.97 19.92 12.46
N MET A 61 -8.87 18.70 11.91
CA MET A 61 -7.62 18.13 11.39
C MET A 61 -7.36 18.63 9.96
N ALA A 62 -6.68 19.77 9.82
CA ALA A 62 -6.49 20.43 8.53
C ALA A 62 -5.46 19.72 7.63
N SER A 63 -5.97 19.24 6.48
CA SER A 63 -5.23 18.63 5.38
C SER A 63 -5.85 19.04 4.03
N PRO A 64 -5.17 18.82 2.88
CA PRO A 64 -5.77 19.09 1.58
C PRO A 64 -7.08 18.34 1.35
N ALA A 65 -7.18 17.08 1.81
CA ALA A 65 -8.40 16.29 1.69
C ALA A 65 -9.52 16.80 2.62
N ALA A 66 -9.18 17.14 3.87
CA ALA A 66 -10.15 17.68 4.83
C ALA A 66 -10.72 19.04 4.37
N LEU A 67 -9.90 19.92 3.80
CA LEU A 67 -10.35 21.23 3.33
C LEU A 67 -11.14 21.17 2.01
N ALA A 68 -10.91 20.11 1.21
CA ALA A 68 -11.68 19.85 -0.01
C ALA A 68 -13.02 19.17 0.27
N SER A 69 -13.19 18.55 1.44
CA SER A 69 -14.42 17.86 1.80
C SER A 69 -15.54 18.85 2.17
N ASP A 70 -16.63 18.79 1.42
CA ASP A 70 -17.86 19.56 1.70
C ASP A 70 -18.44 19.24 3.08
N TYR A 71 -18.23 18.02 3.58
CA TYR A 71 -18.76 17.59 4.86
C TYR A 71 -17.96 18.18 6.03
N VAL A 72 -16.63 18.08 5.98
CA VAL A 72 -15.76 18.74 6.97
C VAL A 72 -16.04 20.24 6.96
N ARG A 73 -16.31 20.83 5.77
CA ARG A 73 -16.76 22.21 5.65
C ARG A 73 -18.06 22.48 6.36
N ALA A 74 -19.10 21.66 6.13
CA ALA A 74 -20.38 21.80 6.81
C ALA A 74 -20.24 21.72 8.34
N GLU A 75 -19.38 20.85 8.86
CA GLU A 75 -19.13 20.72 10.30
C GLU A 75 -18.49 21.97 10.91
N TRP A 76 -17.40 22.49 10.33
CA TRP A 76 -16.78 23.69 10.88
C TRP A 76 -17.67 24.91 10.68
N THR A 77 -18.41 25.02 9.57
CA THR A 77 -19.36 26.13 9.34
C THR A 77 -20.50 26.08 10.35
N ARG A 78 -21.03 24.90 10.67
CA ARG A 78 -22.04 24.71 11.72
C ARG A 78 -21.49 25.06 13.10
N ALA A 79 -20.28 24.62 13.44
CA ALA A 79 -19.64 24.99 14.71
C ALA A 79 -19.47 26.50 14.86
N LEU A 80 -18.99 27.18 13.82
CA LEU A 80 -18.87 28.65 13.80
C LEU A 80 -20.24 29.33 13.97
N ALA A 81 -21.28 28.84 13.29
CA ALA A 81 -22.64 29.38 13.40
C ALA A 81 -23.25 29.21 14.80
N LEU A 82 -22.92 28.10 15.49
CA LEU A 82 -23.36 27.82 16.86
C LEU A 82 -22.50 28.49 17.93
N GLY A 83 -21.44 29.22 17.54
CA GLY A 83 -20.50 29.82 18.49
C GLY A 83 -19.60 28.82 19.21
N ILE A 84 -19.51 27.59 18.71
CA ILE A 84 -18.63 26.55 19.27
C ILE A 84 -17.18 26.88 18.88
N PRO A 85 -16.25 26.99 19.84
CA PRO A 85 -14.85 27.29 19.57
C PRO A 85 -14.21 26.28 18.59
N VAL A 86 -13.68 26.77 17.48
CA VAL A 86 -12.99 25.95 16.47
C VAL A 86 -11.47 26.05 16.62
N HIS A 87 -10.82 24.92 16.90
CA HIS A 87 -9.37 24.77 16.95
C HIS A 87 -8.88 24.06 15.68
N VAL A 88 -7.90 24.64 14.98
CA VAL A 88 -7.38 24.08 13.73
C VAL A 88 -6.04 23.38 13.98
N ALA A 89 -6.00 22.05 13.87
CA ALA A 89 -4.79 21.24 13.93
C ALA A 89 -4.23 20.94 12.53
N VAL A 90 -3.17 21.66 12.15
CA VAL A 90 -2.54 21.53 10.83
C VAL A 90 -1.65 20.29 10.79
N VAL A 91 -2.02 19.27 10.00
CA VAL A 91 -1.25 18.03 9.84
C VAL A 91 -0.50 17.96 8.51
N HIS A 92 -0.95 18.70 7.50
CA HIS A 92 -0.29 18.87 6.20
C HIS A 92 -0.10 20.36 5.87
N THR A 93 0.80 20.66 4.93
CA THR A 93 0.94 22.05 4.45
C THR A 93 -0.28 22.42 3.63
N VAL A 94 -1.05 23.38 4.13
CA VAL A 94 -2.29 23.87 3.52
C VAL A 94 -2.39 25.38 3.66
N SER A 95 -3.11 26.00 2.73
CA SER A 95 -3.62 27.35 2.91
C SER A 95 -4.99 27.24 3.55
N LEU A 96 -5.20 27.91 4.68
CA LEU A 96 -6.50 27.89 5.36
C LEU A 96 -7.47 28.84 4.62
N PRO A 97 -8.76 28.45 4.48
CA PRO A 97 -9.83 29.34 4.08
C PRO A 97 -9.95 30.56 5.00
N GLU A 98 -10.48 31.67 4.48
CA GLU A 98 -10.62 32.94 5.21
C GLU A 98 -11.50 32.79 6.46
N GLU A 99 -12.51 31.91 6.40
CA GLU A 99 -13.42 31.58 7.49
C GLU A 99 -12.71 31.01 8.71
N LEU A 100 -11.55 30.38 8.52
CA LEU A 100 -10.73 29.79 9.58
C LEU A 100 -9.54 30.67 9.99
N ALA A 101 -9.35 31.84 9.35
CA ALA A 101 -8.19 32.70 9.59
C ALA A 101 -8.12 33.22 11.03
N HIS A 102 -9.28 33.39 11.68
CA HIS A 102 -9.38 33.88 13.05
C HIS A 102 -9.38 32.76 14.10
N CYS A 103 -9.42 31.49 13.69
CA CYS A 103 -9.47 30.35 14.58
C CYS A 103 -8.07 30.02 15.17
N PRO A 104 -7.98 29.63 16.47
CA PRO A 104 -6.74 29.16 17.07
C PRO A 104 -6.10 28.00 16.28
N THR A 105 -4.95 28.27 15.67
CA THR A 105 -4.25 27.31 14.82
C THR A 105 -3.04 26.68 15.53
N HIS A 106 -2.99 25.34 15.49
CA HIS A 106 -1.98 24.49 16.12
C HIS A 106 -1.28 23.65 15.06
N ASP A 107 0.02 23.87 14.87
CA ASP A 107 0.79 23.13 13.86
C ASP A 107 1.21 21.75 14.39
N LEU A 108 0.58 20.67 13.96
CA LEU A 108 0.93 19.29 14.35
C LEU A 108 1.90 18.60 13.39
N ARG A 109 2.35 19.29 12.33
CA ARG A 109 3.25 18.74 11.29
C ARG A 109 4.56 18.21 11.85
N THR A 110 4.99 18.65 13.04
CA THR A 110 6.20 18.16 13.70
C THR A 110 6.06 18.01 15.19
N ARG A 111 6.93 17.16 15.75
CA ARG A 111 6.88 16.75 17.16
C ARG A 111 5.44 16.40 17.56
N PHE A 112 4.74 15.68 16.67
CA PHE A 112 3.29 15.43 16.70
C PHE A 112 2.80 15.13 18.13
N TRP A 113 3.41 14.13 18.80
CA TRP A 113 3.03 13.74 20.17
C TRP A 113 3.23 14.83 21.23
N SER A 114 4.25 15.66 21.10
CA SER A 114 4.49 16.77 22.04
C SER A 114 3.48 17.89 21.81
N ARG A 115 3.16 18.20 20.55
CA ARG A 115 2.23 19.27 20.20
C ARG A 115 0.78 18.86 20.40
N ALA A 116 0.43 17.60 20.15
CA ALA A 116 -0.87 17.02 20.49
C ALA A 116 -1.11 17.06 22.00
N ARG A 117 -0.10 16.75 22.83
CA ARG A 117 -0.20 16.89 24.30
C ARG A 117 -0.39 18.34 24.75
N ALA A 118 0.34 19.27 24.14
CA ALA A 118 0.17 20.69 24.42
C ALA A 118 -1.22 21.21 24.00
N LEU A 119 -1.73 20.74 22.86
CA LEU A 119 -3.10 21.01 22.41
C LEU A 119 -4.13 20.42 23.38
N ALA A 120 -3.96 19.17 23.82
CA ALA A 120 -4.86 18.52 24.77
C ALA A 120 -4.92 19.26 26.12
N ALA A 121 -3.78 19.70 26.64
CA ALA A 121 -3.73 20.54 27.85
C ALA A 121 -4.52 21.85 27.65
N LYS A 122 -4.31 22.55 26.53
CA LYS A 122 -5.05 23.78 26.21
C LYS A 122 -6.57 23.56 26.09
N LEU A 123 -6.98 22.46 25.48
CA LEU A 123 -8.40 22.09 25.37
C LEU A 123 -9.00 21.76 26.75
N ALA A 124 -8.20 21.28 27.70
CA ALA A 124 -8.64 21.03 29.08
C ALA A 124 -8.76 22.33 29.90
N ASP A 125 -7.88 23.29 29.69
CA ASP A 125 -7.80 24.53 30.47
C ASP A 125 -8.81 25.61 30.01
N GLY A 126 -9.45 25.45 28.84
CA GLY A 126 -10.50 26.36 28.34
C GLY A 126 -9.99 27.75 27.89
N GLU A 127 -8.68 28.01 27.93
CA GLU A 127 -8.12 29.31 27.56
C GLU A 127 -8.08 29.54 26.04
N HIS A 128 -8.67 30.66 25.61
CA HIS A 128 -8.49 31.22 24.27
C HIS A 128 -7.11 31.87 24.15
N VAL A 129 -6.10 31.09 23.76
CA VAL A 129 -4.74 31.61 23.50
C VAL A 129 -4.65 32.15 22.07
N PRO A 130 -3.99 33.32 21.82
CA PRO A 130 -3.87 33.90 20.50
C PRO A 130 -3.28 32.91 19.49
N SER A 131 -3.74 33.02 18.24
CA SER A 131 -3.24 32.30 17.07
C SER A 131 -1.70 32.25 17.08
N THR A 132 -1.12 31.10 17.40
CA THR A 132 0.31 30.89 17.15
C THR A 132 0.51 30.96 15.65
N ALA A 133 1.11 32.05 15.18
CA ALA A 133 1.51 32.20 13.79
C ALA A 133 2.16 30.90 13.33
N LEU A 134 1.62 30.31 12.26
CA LEU A 134 2.16 29.11 11.60
C LEU A 134 3.66 29.37 11.36
N ARG A 135 4.51 28.86 12.26
CA ARG A 135 5.96 29.01 12.08
C ARG A 135 6.30 28.42 10.71
N ARG A 136 6.90 29.24 9.85
CA ARG A 136 7.49 28.78 8.59
C ARG A 136 8.48 27.66 8.91
N GLY A 137 8.11 26.45 8.49
CA GLY A 137 8.97 25.28 8.37
C GLY A 137 9.53 24.72 9.69
N PRO A 138 9.32 23.45 10.01
CA PRO A 138 10.11 22.80 11.05
C PRO A 138 11.55 22.55 10.56
N ALA A 139 12.51 22.51 11.48
CA ALA A 139 13.78 21.85 11.23
C ALA A 139 13.51 20.38 10.84
N VAL A 140 14.03 19.96 9.69
CA VAL A 140 13.92 18.58 9.20
C VAL A 140 14.51 17.64 10.26
N PRO A 141 13.77 16.63 10.78
CA PRO A 141 14.27 15.73 11.81
C PRO A 141 15.57 15.06 11.38
N LEU A 142 16.50 14.84 12.31
CA LEU A 142 17.82 14.27 11.99
C LEU A 142 17.72 12.98 11.18
N ALA A 143 16.76 12.09 11.47
CA ALA A 143 16.57 10.87 10.68
C ALA A 143 16.12 11.12 9.23
N VAL A 144 15.33 12.17 8.99
CA VAL A 144 14.92 12.59 7.64
C VAL A 144 16.08 13.30 6.95
N LEU A 145 16.88 14.08 7.69
CA LEU A 145 18.12 14.67 7.20
C LEU A 145 19.13 13.60 6.82
N SER A 146 19.34 12.58 7.64
CA SER A 146 20.19 11.42 7.33
C SER A 146 19.67 10.68 6.10
N LEU A 147 18.35 10.57 5.93
CA LEU A 147 17.76 9.98 4.73
C LEU A 147 17.99 10.87 3.50
N MET A 148 17.92 12.19 3.63
CA MET A 148 18.30 13.14 2.59
C MET A 148 19.77 13.03 2.25
N VAL A 149 20.66 12.94 3.24
CA VAL A 149 22.10 12.75 3.02
C VAL A 149 22.34 11.43 2.27
N LEU A 150 21.70 10.33 2.68
CA LEU A 150 21.82 9.06 1.98
C LEU A 150 21.27 9.12 0.55
N LEU A 151 20.16 9.83 0.32
CA LEU A 151 19.61 10.03 -1.02
C LEU A 151 20.55 10.90 -1.87
N CYS A 152 21.11 11.98 -1.32
CA CYS A 152 22.10 12.84 -1.99
C CYS A 152 23.40 12.09 -2.28
N LEU A 153 23.90 11.26 -1.36
CA LEU A 153 25.05 10.40 -1.59
C LEU A 153 24.76 9.38 -2.69
N GLY A 154 23.53 8.85 -2.75
CA GLY A 154 23.07 8.03 -3.87
C GLY A 154 23.08 8.79 -5.20
N ILE A 155 22.60 10.04 -5.23
CA ILE A 155 22.62 10.91 -6.43
C ILE A 155 24.07 11.19 -6.86
N VAL A 156 24.93 11.62 -5.95
CA VAL A 156 26.33 11.94 -6.24
C VAL A 156 27.07 10.69 -6.71
N GLY A 157 26.87 9.56 -6.04
CA GLY A 157 27.47 8.29 -6.43
C GLY A 157 27.03 7.86 -7.83
N THR A 158 25.73 7.88 -8.12
CA THR A 158 25.23 7.49 -9.45
C THR A 158 25.59 8.51 -10.54
N ALA A 159 25.66 9.80 -10.24
CA ALA A 159 26.16 10.82 -11.16
C ALA A 159 27.67 10.67 -11.45
N ALA A 160 28.48 10.33 -10.44
CA ALA A 160 29.90 10.07 -10.63
C ALA A 160 30.13 8.82 -11.50
N ALA A 161 29.37 7.75 -11.27
CA ALA A 161 29.38 6.57 -12.16
C ALA A 161 28.96 6.96 -13.58
N THR A 162 27.89 7.74 -13.74
CA THR A 162 27.45 8.25 -15.06
C THR A 162 28.57 8.96 -15.81
N LEU A 163 29.35 9.81 -15.13
CA LEU A 163 30.46 10.55 -15.74
C LEU A 163 31.64 9.63 -16.07
N LEU A 164 31.96 8.67 -15.19
CA LEU A 164 33.01 7.69 -15.44
C LEU A 164 32.66 6.82 -16.65
N ASP A 165 31.42 6.35 -16.71
CA ASP A 165 30.90 5.58 -17.82
C ASP A 165 30.91 6.43 -19.09
N TRP A 166 30.51 7.70 -19.03
CA TRP A 166 30.60 8.59 -20.18
C TRP A 166 32.04 8.80 -20.67
N ASP A 167 33.02 8.95 -19.79
CA ASP A 167 34.43 9.07 -20.15
C ASP A 167 34.98 7.78 -20.78
N LEU A 168 34.57 6.62 -20.26
CA LEU A 168 34.90 5.34 -20.88
C LEU A 168 34.26 5.21 -22.26
N HIS A 169 32.99 5.62 -22.41
CA HIS A 169 32.31 5.67 -23.70
C HIS A 169 33.11 6.48 -24.72
N THR A 170 33.52 7.71 -24.39
CA THR A 170 34.26 8.59 -25.30
C THR A 170 35.62 7.99 -25.68
N ARG A 171 36.38 7.45 -24.72
CA ARG A 171 37.67 6.79 -24.99
C ARG A 171 37.54 5.62 -25.96
N TYR A 172 36.57 4.74 -25.72
CA TYR A 172 36.35 3.59 -26.60
C TYR A 172 35.81 4.00 -27.97
N THR A 173 34.97 5.04 -28.08
CA THR A 173 34.57 5.57 -29.41
C THR A 173 35.75 6.15 -30.19
N ALA A 174 36.66 6.87 -29.51
CA ALA A 174 37.84 7.45 -30.13
C ALA A 174 38.82 6.37 -30.59
N SER A 175 39.03 5.33 -29.77
CA SER A 175 39.85 4.15 -30.12
C SER A 175 39.29 3.42 -31.34
N ALA A 176 37.98 3.18 -31.38
CA ALA A 176 37.31 2.57 -32.53
C ALA A 176 37.45 3.41 -33.82
N ALA A 177 37.31 4.74 -33.71
CA ALA A 177 37.48 5.64 -34.84
C ALA A 177 38.91 5.63 -35.41
N GLN A 178 39.92 5.42 -34.57
CA GLN A 178 41.33 5.33 -34.98
C GLN A 178 41.69 3.96 -35.59
N ALA A 179 41.07 2.87 -35.14
CA ALA A 179 41.39 1.50 -35.55
C ALA A 179 40.74 1.04 -36.88
N GLY A 180 39.86 1.84 -37.50
CA GLY A 180 39.25 1.50 -38.81
C GLY A 180 38.31 0.28 -38.75
N ALA A 181 38.16 -0.48 -39.84
CA ALA A 181 37.25 -1.64 -39.94
C ALA A 181 37.85 -2.95 -39.37
N ASP A 182 38.86 -2.85 -38.51
CA ASP A 182 39.58 -4.01 -37.97
C ASP A 182 38.83 -4.68 -36.79
N ARG A 183 39.17 -5.93 -36.46
CA ARG A 183 38.48 -6.71 -35.43
C ARG A 183 38.55 -6.08 -34.04
N SER A 184 39.64 -5.37 -33.74
CA SER A 184 39.82 -4.56 -32.51
C SER A 184 38.81 -3.40 -32.42
N SER A 185 38.58 -2.67 -33.51
CA SER A 185 37.61 -1.58 -33.60
C SER A 185 36.17 -2.02 -33.33
N ILE A 186 35.81 -3.24 -33.74
CA ILE A 186 34.50 -3.83 -33.45
C ILE A 186 34.32 -4.05 -31.94
N TYR A 187 35.37 -4.42 -31.21
CA TYR A 187 35.31 -4.55 -29.75
C TYR A 187 35.20 -3.20 -29.07
N ASP A 188 35.99 -2.22 -29.50
CA ASP A 188 35.94 -0.87 -28.94
C ASP A 188 34.59 -0.17 -29.18
N THR A 189 34.00 -0.35 -30.36
CA THR A 189 32.64 0.14 -30.64
C THR A 189 31.60 -0.50 -29.73
N ARG A 190 31.79 -1.78 -29.36
CA ARG A 190 30.92 -2.45 -28.39
C ARG A 190 31.15 -1.89 -26.99
N TYR A 191 32.38 -1.78 -26.49
CA TYR A 191 32.59 -1.18 -25.18
C TYR A 191 32.10 0.26 -25.08
N ALA A 192 32.23 1.04 -26.15
CA ALA A 192 31.67 2.39 -26.21
C ALA A 192 30.17 2.39 -25.87
N ARG A 193 29.33 1.66 -26.61
CA ARG A 193 27.89 1.73 -26.33
C ARG A 193 27.51 1.05 -24.99
N PHE A 194 28.37 0.20 -24.41
CA PHE A 194 28.19 -0.35 -23.06
C PHE A 194 28.15 0.77 -22.04
N PHE A 195 29.22 1.55 -22.03
CA PHE A 195 29.35 2.61 -21.05
C PHE A 195 28.34 3.74 -21.31
N LEU A 196 27.92 3.98 -22.56
CA LEU A 196 26.80 4.89 -22.85
C LEU A 196 25.51 4.44 -22.18
N VAL A 197 25.17 3.15 -22.30
CA VAL A 197 23.93 2.62 -21.72
C VAL A 197 24.02 2.62 -20.19
N LEU A 198 25.14 2.20 -19.62
CA LEU A 198 25.38 2.24 -18.18
C LEU A 198 25.28 3.67 -17.62
N ALA A 199 25.84 4.65 -18.33
CA ALA A 199 25.71 6.07 -18.02
C ALA A 199 24.23 6.52 -17.99
N LEU A 200 23.44 6.16 -19.01
CA LEU A 200 22.01 6.50 -19.05
C LEU A 200 21.22 5.84 -17.91
N CYS A 201 21.56 4.62 -17.51
CA CYS A 201 20.92 3.93 -16.39
C CYS A 201 21.20 4.63 -15.07
N ASN A 202 22.46 4.94 -14.83
CA ASN A 202 22.92 5.66 -13.65
C ASN A 202 22.27 7.06 -13.58
N ALA A 203 22.09 7.73 -14.72
CA ALA A 203 21.36 9.01 -14.80
C ALA A 203 19.87 8.87 -14.45
N VAL A 204 19.17 7.85 -14.95
CA VAL A 204 17.76 7.58 -14.62
C VAL A 204 17.59 7.30 -13.13
N VAL A 205 18.52 6.54 -12.54
CA VAL A 205 18.50 6.21 -11.12
C VAL A 205 18.75 7.46 -10.28
N ALA A 206 19.72 8.30 -10.65
CA ALA A 206 19.95 9.60 -10.05
C ALA A 206 18.67 10.47 -10.08
N GLY A 207 17.98 10.50 -11.22
CA GLY A 207 16.67 11.17 -11.36
C GLY A 207 15.58 10.58 -10.46
N GLY A 208 15.56 9.26 -10.28
CA GLY A 208 14.69 8.56 -9.34
C GLY A 208 14.96 8.94 -7.88
N PHE A 209 16.23 8.96 -7.47
CA PHE A 209 16.66 9.43 -6.16
C PHE A 209 16.27 10.90 -5.93
N ALA A 210 16.47 11.77 -6.92
CA ALA A 210 16.07 13.17 -6.86
C ALA A 210 14.55 13.32 -6.72
N THR A 211 13.77 12.54 -7.47
CA THR A 211 12.30 12.55 -7.39
C THR A 211 11.80 12.09 -6.02
N VAL A 212 12.40 11.02 -5.47
CA VAL A 212 12.06 10.53 -4.13
C VAL A 212 12.49 11.53 -3.06
N ALA A 213 13.62 12.21 -3.24
CA ALA A 213 14.09 13.25 -2.34
C ALA A 213 13.14 14.45 -2.31
N LEU A 214 12.73 14.95 -3.47
CA LEU A 214 11.71 15.99 -3.61
C LEU A 214 10.38 15.57 -2.97
N ARG A 215 9.92 14.34 -3.24
CA ARG A 215 8.71 13.81 -2.60
C ARG A 215 8.85 13.66 -1.08
N LEU A 216 10.04 13.40 -0.56
CA LEU A 216 10.27 13.35 0.89
C LEU A 216 10.18 14.75 1.51
N LEU A 217 10.73 15.77 0.83
CA LEU A 217 10.62 17.17 1.23
C LEU A 217 9.16 17.64 1.19
N GLU A 218 8.42 17.26 0.15
CA GLU A 218 6.97 17.52 0.01
C GLU A 218 6.11 16.68 0.95
N ARG A 219 6.69 15.75 1.72
CA ARG A 219 5.95 14.78 2.56
C ARG A 219 4.91 13.99 1.78
N ARG A 220 5.26 13.58 0.57
CA ARG A 220 4.49 12.71 -0.33
C ARG A 220 5.14 11.35 -0.56
N ALA A 221 6.37 11.16 -0.08
CA ALA A 221 7.07 9.87 -0.13
C ALA A 221 6.41 8.84 0.80
N THR A 222 6.41 7.57 0.36
CA THR A 222 5.94 6.44 1.17
C THR A 222 7.13 5.60 1.66
N PRO A 223 7.01 4.86 2.79
CA PRO A 223 8.06 3.94 3.23
C PRO A 223 8.40 2.91 2.15
N SER A 224 7.40 2.47 1.36
CA SER A 224 7.62 1.58 0.22
C SER A 224 8.46 2.19 -0.88
N SER A 225 8.20 3.44 -1.29
CA SER A 225 8.98 4.09 -2.36
C SER A 225 10.43 4.32 -1.94
N LEU A 226 10.67 4.66 -0.68
CA LEU A 226 12.03 4.81 -0.14
C LEU A 226 12.79 3.48 -0.11
N ARG A 227 12.18 2.41 0.43
CA ARG A 227 12.80 1.07 0.40
C ARG A 227 13.10 0.60 -1.02
N GLN A 228 12.19 0.87 -1.95
CA GLN A 228 12.39 0.53 -3.37
C GLN A 228 13.57 1.29 -3.97
N CYS A 229 13.74 2.57 -3.65
CA CYS A 229 14.85 3.39 -4.12
C CYS A 229 16.22 2.90 -3.61
N PHE A 230 16.33 2.49 -2.34
CA PHE A 230 17.59 1.91 -1.83
C PHE A 230 17.81 0.47 -2.29
N LEU A 231 16.75 -0.34 -2.44
CA LEU A 231 16.87 -1.68 -3.00
C LEU A 231 17.31 -1.64 -4.47
N ALA A 232 16.87 -0.61 -5.21
CA ALA A 232 17.33 -0.35 -6.57
C ALA A 232 18.83 -0.17 -6.66
N LEU A 233 19.36 0.71 -5.82
CA LEU A 233 20.78 1.00 -5.74
C LEU A 233 21.56 -0.27 -5.39
N LEU A 234 21.08 -1.08 -4.44
CA LEU A 234 21.70 -2.35 -4.11
C LEU A 234 21.76 -3.30 -5.31
N VAL A 235 20.67 -3.41 -6.08
CA VAL A 235 20.63 -4.27 -7.27
C VAL A 235 21.61 -3.78 -8.32
N ILE A 236 21.65 -2.49 -8.63
CA ILE A 236 22.58 -1.90 -9.60
C ILE A 236 24.03 -2.16 -9.17
N MET A 237 24.36 -1.92 -7.90
CA MET A 237 25.69 -2.19 -7.36
C MET A 237 26.05 -3.67 -7.53
N LEU A 238 25.15 -4.61 -7.19
CA LEU A 238 25.39 -6.04 -7.38
C LEU A 238 25.64 -6.41 -8.84
N PHE A 239 25.07 -5.68 -9.80
CA PHE A 239 25.39 -5.83 -11.22
C PHE A 239 26.77 -5.25 -11.56
N ASP A 240 27.08 -4.06 -11.07
CA ASP A 240 28.41 -3.44 -11.27
C ASP A 240 29.53 -4.31 -10.69
N LEU A 241 29.25 -5.07 -9.62
CA LEU A 241 30.18 -6.06 -9.05
C LEU A 241 30.60 -7.15 -10.06
N GLU A 242 29.69 -7.59 -10.94
CA GLU A 242 30.05 -8.58 -11.98
C GLU A 242 30.90 -7.94 -13.09
N THR A 243 30.87 -6.61 -13.23
CA THR A 243 31.68 -5.85 -14.19
C THR A 243 33.05 -5.42 -13.67
N LEU A 244 33.28 -5.52 -12.34
CA LEU A 244 34.57 -5.26 -11.68
C LEU A 244 35.81 -5.91 -12.32
N PRO A 245 35.76 -7.14 -12.87
CA PRO A 245 36.94 -7.74 -13.51
C PRO A 245 37.46 -6.91 -14.69
N LEU A 246 36.60 -6.12 -15.34
CA LEU A 246 36.96 -5.20 -16.43
C LEU A 246 37.54 -3.88 -15.89
N ALA A 247 37.10 -3.45 -14.71
CA ALA A 247 37.56 -2.24 -14.03
C ALA A 247 38.67 -2.60 -13.01
N ARG A 248 39.90 -2.81 -13.48
CA ARG A 248 41.08 -3.17 -12.67
C ARG A 248 41.56 -2.07 -11.70
N ASN A 249 40.66 -1.21 -11.23
CA ASN A 249 40.95 0.04 -10.53
C ASN A 249 40.39 0.00 -9.09
N ARG A 250 41.27 0.20 -8.10
CA ARG A 250 40.89 0.23 -6.66
C ARG A 250 39.76 1.20 -6.36
N ALA A 251 39.73 2.34 -7.05
CA ALA A 251 38.68 3.35 -6.90
C ALA A 251 37.26 2.81 -7.19
N PHE A 252 37.13 1.80 -8.05
CA PHE A 252 35.85 1.18 -8.37
C PHE A 252 35.37 0.24 -7.25
N GLY A 253 36.31 -0.44 -6.57
CA GLY A 253 36.00 -1.25 -5.38
C GLY A 253 35.50 -0.41 -4.21
N ASP A 254 36.14 0.74 -3.97
CA ASP A 254 35.72 1.67 -2.91
C ASP A 254 34.35 2.30 -3.20
N TYR A 255 34.08 2.64 -4.46
CA TYR A 255 32.77 3.09 -4.92
C TYR A 255 31.68 2.05 -4.66
N PHE A 256 31.92 0.80 -5.07
CA PHE A 256 30.97 -0.30 -4.88
C PHE A 256 30.68 -0.54 -3.39
N ALA A 257 31.73 -0.59 -2.55
CA ALA A 257 31.58 -0.78 -1.12
C ALA A 257 30.74 0.35 -0.48
N ALA A 258 30.99 1.61 -0.86
CA ALA A 258 30.21 2.75 -0.40
C ALA A 258 28.73 2.67 -0.85
N GLY A 259 28.48 2.29 -2.10
CA GLY A 259 27.13 2.13 -2.65
C GLY A 259 26.31 1.04 -1.94
N VAL A 260 26.92 -0.09 -1.62
CA VAL A 260 26.29 -1.17 -0.82
C VAL A 260 25.96 -0.67 0.58
N VAL A 261 26.89 0.04 1.24
CA VAL A 261 26.68 0.59 2.59
C VAL A 261 25.53 1.60 2.60
N VAL A 262 25.49 2.54 1.64
CA VAL A 262 24.40 3.53 1.51
C VAL A 262 23.05 2.83 1.29
N SER A 263 23.02 1.79 0.47
CA SER A 263 21.80 1.02 0.19
C SER A 263 21.28 0.30 1.43
N VAL A 264 22.16 -0.42 2.13
CA VAL A 264 21.80 -1.18 3.34
C VAL A 264 21.36 -0.24 4.46
N LEU A 265 22.13 0.83 4.72
CA LEU A 265 21.78 1.83 5.73
C LEU A 265 20.45 2.52 5.41
N GLY A 266 20.20 2.85 4.14
CA GLY A 266 18.93 3.42 3.70
C GLY A 266 17.75 2.48 3.95
N VAL A 267 17.87 1.20 3.59
CA VAL A 267 16.81 0.20 3.85
C VAL A 267 16.56 0.02 5.34
N VAL A 268 17.61 -0.06 6.16
CA VAL A 268 17.52 -0.21 7.62
C VAL A 268 16.86 1.03 8.23
N LEU A 269 17.34 2.23 7.88
CA LEU A 269 16.81 3.49 8.41
C LEU A 269 15.33 3.66 8.07
N VAL A 270 14.91 3.38 6.83
CA VAL A 270 13.50 3.44 6.43
C VAL A 270 12.66 2.40 7.17
N SER A 271 13.22 1.21 7.42
CA SER A 271 12.47 0.10 8.02
C SER A 271 12.37 0.20 9.54
N TRP A 272 13.30 0.89 10.21
CA TRP A 272 13.44 0.91 11.67
C TRP A 272 13.20 2.30 12.27
N SER A 273 13.29 3.38 11.49
CA SER A 273 13.11 4.74 12.01
C SER A 273 11.64 5.10 12.18
N ARG A 274 11.21 5.16 13.45
CA ARG A 274 9.91 5.70 13.86
C ARG A 274 9.69 7.13 13.34
N THR A 275 10.73 7.95 13.36
CA THR A 275 10.67 9.35 12.94
C THR A 275 10.42 9.48 11.43
N VAL A 276 11.05 8.63 10.61
CA VAL A 276 10.83 8.59 9.16
C VAL A 276 9.39 8.17 8.86
N HIS A 277 8.89 7.14 9.54
CA HIS A 277 7.48 6.71 9.42
C HIS A 277 6.47 7.78 9.84
N LEU A 278 6.76 8.55 10.89
CA LEU A 278 5.90 9.65 11.35
C LEU A 278 5.96 10.90 10.47
N TRP A 279 7.04 11.08 9.70
CA TRP A 279 7.20 12.19 8.77
C TRP A 279 6.42 12.00 7.46
N MET A 280 6.08 10.75 7.12
CA MET A 280 5.41 10.39 5.87
C MET A 280 3.89 10.33 6.03
N PRO A 281 3.13 10.69 4.96
CA PRO A 281 1.67 10.80 4.97
C PRO A 281 0.99 9.45 5.20
N THR A 282 1.64 8.36 4.81
CA THR A 282 1.22 7.01 5.17
C THR A 282 1.81 6.65 6.52
N GLY A 283 1.21 7.18 7.58
CA GLY A 283 1.46 6.76 8.96
C GLY A 283 1.08 5.28 9.17
N GLU A 284 1.84 4.34 8.61
CA GLU A 284 1.97 3.01 9.21
C GLU A 284 2.85 3.15 10.46
N GLY A 285 2.36 3.92 11.43
CA GLY A 285 3.02 4.20 12.68
C GLY A 285 2.61 3.19 13.74
N GLN A 286 3.63 2.52 14.28
CA GLN A 286 3.65 1.67 15.48
C GLN A 286 2.81 0.37 15.54
N HIS A 287 1.56 0.32 15.08
CA HIS A 287 0.72 -0.86 15.39
C HIS A 287 1.10 -2.14 14.64
N HIS A 288 1.64 -2.04 13.41
CA HIS A 288 2.03 -3.22 12.63
C HIS A 288 3.49 -3.66 12.80
N ILE A 289 4.39 -2.77 13.20
CA ILE A 289 5.85 -3.05 13.25
C ILE A 289 6.27 -3.62 14.60
N ARG A 290 5.69 -3.15 15.73
CA ARG A 290 6.01 -3.68 17.06
C ARG A 290 5.70 -5.17 17.20
N HIS A 291 4.64 -5.66 16.55
CA HIS A 291 4.31 -7.08 16.49
C HIS A 291 5.28 -7.93 15.65
N ARG A 292 6.06 -7.33 14.73
CA ARG A 292 7.03 -8.08 13.90
C ARG A 292 8.39 -8.25 14.56
N VAL A 293 8.86 -7.27 15.33
CA VAL A 293 10.25 -7.26 15.82
C VAL A 293 10.40 -7.87 17.21
N LEU A 294 9.47 -7.61 18.14
CA LEU A 294 9.48 -8.26 19.47
C LEU A 294 8.74 -9.61 19.51
N GLY A 295 8.30 -10.11 18.34
CA GLY A 295 7.46 -11.29 18.21
C GLY A 295 7.97 -12.30 17.19
N ARG A 296 9.26 -12.67 17.25
CA ARG A 296 9.93 -13.70 16.43
C ARG A 296 9.85 -13.44 14.92
N VAL A 297 10.98 -13.06 14.32
CA VAL A 297 11.27 -13.14 12.87
C VAL A 297 11.39 -14.60 12.45
N VAL A 298 10.28 -15.31 12.56
CA VAL A 298 9.96 -16.47 11.76
C VAL A 298 8.88 -15.97 10.83
N LEU A 299 8.87 -16.37 9.56
CA LEU A 299 7.66 -16.42 8.75
C LEU A 299 6.64 -17.27 9.52
N ARG A 300 6.01 -16.72 10.56
CA ARG A 300 5.07 -17.48 11.38
C ARG A 300 3.91 -17.77 10.44
N PRO A 301 3.55 -19.05 10.25
CA PRO A 301 2.40 -19.44 9.43
C PRO A 301 1.07 -18.86 9.93
N LYS A 302 1.05 -18.10 11.05
CA LYS A 302 -0.11 -17.36 11.55
C LYS A 302 -0.60 -16.25 10.61
N ALA A 303 0.25 -15.63 9.78
CA ALA A 303 -0.23 -14.70 8.74
C ALA A 303 -0.94 -15.41 7.57
N LEU A 304 -0.71 -16.72 7.41
CA LEU A 304 -1.45 -17.59 6.49
C LEU A 304 -2.80 -18.07 7.07
N LYS A 305 -3.12 -17.81 8.34
CA LYS A 305 -4.33 -18.31 9.02
C LYS A 305 -5.51 -17.32 8.97
N ARG A 306 -5.79 -16.70 7.81
CA ARG A 306 -6.79 -15.61 7.67
C ARG A 306 -7.95 -15.88 6.71
N SER A 307 -8.14 -17.12 6.23
CA SER A 307 -9.37 -17.42 5.48
C SER A 307 -10.52 -17.66 6.45
N PHE A 308 -11.71 -17.13 6.13
CA PHE A 308 -12.92 -17.33 6.91
C PHE A 308 -13.07 -18.78 7.37
N ALA A 309 -13.06 -19.77 6.45
CA ALA A 309 -13.23 -21.18 6.79
C ALA A 309 -12.19 -21.74 7.80
N TYR A 310 -10.96 -21.23 7.76
CA TYR A 310 -9.90 -21.65 8.70
C TYR A 310 -10.05 -20.97 10.06
N GLN A 311 -10.39 -19.70 10.08
CA GLN A 311 -10.66 -18.98 11.33
C GLN A 311 -12.01 -19.42 11.92
N TRP A 312 -12.94 -19.85 11.09
CA TRP A 312 -14.28 -20.29 11.46
C TRP A 312 -14.23 -21.43 12.45
N THR A 313 -13.38 -22.44 12.25
CA THR A 313 -13.22 -23.53 13.23
C THR A 313 -12.77 -23.04 14.62
N SER A 314 -12.00 -21.95 14.68
CA SER A 314 -11.58 -21.33 15.94
C SER A 314 -12.59 -20.32 16.49
N TYR A 315 -13.42 -19.72 15.64
CA TYR A 315 -14.38 -18.67 16.00
C TYR A 315 -15.79 -19.20 16.23
N GLN A 316 -16.17 -20.32 15.61
CA GLN A 316 -17.48 -20.94 15.73
C GLN A 316 -17.89 -21.17 17.20
N PRO A 317 -17.01 -21.66 18.10
CA PRO A 317 -17.36 -21.74 19.53
C PRO A 317 -17.61 -20.37 20.17
N ARG A 318 -16.93 -19.31 19.70
CA ARG A 318 -17.14 -17.94 20.19
C ARG A 318 -18.48 -17.38 19.73
N PHE A 319 -18.84 -17.59 18.46
CA PHE A 319 -20.17 -17.24 17.95
C PHE A 319 -21.25 -18.03 18.70
N ALA A 320 -21.08 -19.34 18.89
CA ALA A 320 -22.01 -20.14 19.69
C ALA A 320 -22.15 -19.63 21.14
N ALA A 321 -21.07 -19.16 21.76
CA ALA A 321 -21.15 -18.55 23.08
C ALA A 321 -21.96 -17.23 23.11
N LEU A 322 -22.09 -16.52 21.97
CA LEU A 322 -22.99 -15.37 21.88
C LEU A 322 -24.46 -15.80 21.99
N ARG A 323 -24.82 -16.98 21.48
CA ARG A 323 -26.18 -17.53 21.56
C ARG A 323 -26.63 -17.71 23.00
N GLU A 324 -25.74 -18.16 23.88
CA GLU A 324 -26.05 -18.32 25.31
C GLU A 324 -26.31 -16.97 25.98
N SER A 325 -25.65 -15.90 25.51
CA SER A 325 -25.86 -14.53 26.00
C SER A 325 -27.10 -13.83 25.42
N LEU A 326 -27.83 -14.49 24.51
CA LEU A 326 -29.01 -13.95 23.82
C LEU A 326 -30.34 -14.36 24.44
N ALA A 327 -30.33 -15.21 25.49
CA ALA A 327 -31.55 -15.63 26.17
C ALA A 327 -32.33 -14.43 26.72
N GLY A 328 -33.47 -14.12 26.10
CA GLY A 328 -34.38 -13.02 26.51
C GLY A 328 -34.29 -11.73 25.69
N VAL A 329 -33.51 -11.67 24.60
CA VAL A 329 -33.32 -10.44 23.79
C VAL A 329 -34.38 -10.26 22.67
N GLY A 330 -35.15 -11.31 22.34
CA GLY A 330 -36.35 -11.22 21.48
C GLY A 330 -36.09 -10.67 20.07
N ALA A 331 -36.93 -9.74 19.59
CA ALA A 331 -36.93 -9.21 18.22
C ALA A 331 -35.61 -8.55 17.75
N ALA A 332 -34.75 -8.12 18.69
CA ALA A 332 -33.48 -7.47 18.37
C ALA A 332 -32.41 -8.41 17.76
N THR A 333 -32.71 -9.71 17.65
CA THR A 333 -31.87 -10.72 17.01
C THR A 333 -32.33 -11.13 15.60
N SER A 334 -33.37 -10.48 15.06
CA SER A 334 -33.84 -10.71 13.70
C SER A 334 -32.98 -9.96 12.67
N TYR A 335 -32.69 -10.59 11.53
CA TYR A 335 -31.92 -9.95 10.44
C TYR A 335 -32.36 -10.36 9.04
N ASP A 336 -32.17 -9.46 8.08
CA ASP A 336 -32.23 -9.73 6.63
C ASP A 336 -30.88 -9.43 5.95
N ILE A 337 -30.68 -9.99 4.76
CA ILE A 337 -29.54 -9.70 3.89
C ILE A 337 -30.03 -9.26 2.51
N VAL A 338 -29.85 -7.98 2.20
CA VAL A 338 -30.08 -7.40 0.88
C VAL A 338 -28.81 -7.54 0.04
N ARG A 339 -28.92 -8.17 -1.13
CA ARG A 339 -27.75 -8.48 -1.96
C ARG A 339 -28.08 -8.57 -3.44
N HIS A 340 -27.07 -8.32 -4.27
CA HIS A 340 -27.08 -8.74 -5.67
C HIS A 340 -26.95 -10.29 -5.77
N PRO A 341 -27.55 -10.96 -6.78
CA PRO A 341 -27.41 -12.41 -6.95
C PRO A 341 -25.95 -12.89 -7.00
N ALA A 342 -25.06 -12.09 -7.57
CA ALA A 342 -23.62 -12.32 -7.64
C ALA A 342 -22.93 -12.47 -6.27
N ASP A 343 -23.46 -11.82 -5.23
CA ASP A 343 -22.84 -11.73 -3.91
C ASP A 343 -23.32 -12.84 -2.95
N ARG A 344 -24.01 -13.86 -3.48
CA ARG A 344 -24.48 -15.04 -2.72
C ARG A 344 -23.40 -15.69 -1.85
N PRO A 345 -22.16 -15.89 -2.32
CA PRO A 345 -21.13 -16.54 -1.50
C PRO A 345 -20.82 -15.77 -0.21
N ILE A 346 -20.86 -14.43 -0.25
CA ILE A 346 -20.57 -13.57 0.91
C ILE A 346 -21.75 -13.59 1.87
N ALA A 347 -22.97 -13.50 1.34
CA ALA A 347 -24.19 -13.63 2.13
C ALA A 347 -24.22 -14.93 2.92
N ASN A 348 -23.88 -16.07 2.30
CA ASN A 348 -23.84 -17.36 2.99
C ASN A 348 -22.85 -17.38 4.18
N LEU A 349 -21.74 -16.62 4.12
CA LEU A 349 -20.80 -16.52 5.25
C LEU A 349 -21.41 -15.73 6.41
N ILE A 350 -22.12 -14.64 6.10
CA ILE A 350 -22.83 -13.82 7.09
C ILE A 350 -23.97 -14.64 7.71
N GLU A 351 -24.77 -15.34 6.90
CA GLU A 351 -25.84 -16.23 7.37
C GLU A 351 -25.30 -17.31 8.32
N SER A 352 -24.17 -17.93 7.97
CA SER A 352 -23.53 -18.96 8.81
C SER A 352 -23.07 -18.37 10.16
N ALA A 353 -22.55 -17.13 10.16
CA ALA A 353 -22.10 -16.44 11.36
C ALA A 353 -23.26 -16.00 12.26
N CYS A 354 -24.29 -15.39 11.69
CA CYS A 354 -25.50 -14.97 12.39
C CYS A 354 -26.24 -16.19 12.98
N GLY A 355 -26.43 -17.25 12.20
CA GLY A 355 -27.05 -18.48 12.68
C GLY A 355 -26.26 -19.15 13.81
N ALA A 356 -24.93 -19.17 13.74
CA ALA A 356 -24.11 -19.66 14.84
C ALA A 356 -24.18 -18.75 16.09
N ALA A 357 -24.36 -17.44 15.90
CA ALA A 357 -24.59 -16.49 16.99
C ALA A 357 -25.98 -16.61 17.61
N GLY A 358 -26.93 -17.30 16.97
CA GLY A 358 -28.33 -17.37 17.45
C GLY A 358 -29.21 -16.21 16.98
N PHE A 359 -28.84 -15.55 15.89
CA PHE A 359 -29.71 -14.57 15.22
C PHE A 359 -30.65 -15.29 14.26
N ASP A 360 -31.91 -14.84 14.22
CA ASP A 360 -32.97 -15.43 13.40
C ASP A 360 -33.14 -14.63 12.11
N ARG A 361 -33.31 -15.32 10.99
CA ARG A 361 -33.52 -14.64 9.71
C ARG A 361 -35.01 -14.31 9.55
N ASP A 362 -35.31 -13.04 9.30
CA ASP A 362 -36.65 -12.55 8.96
C ASP A 362 -36.52 -11.67 7.72
N THR A 363 -37.38 -11.86 6.72
CA THR A 363 -37.36 -11.05 5.48
C THR A 363 -38.50 -10.04 5.42
N VAL A 364 -39.41 -10.05 6.41
CA VAL A 364 -40.61 -9.24 6.44
C VAL A 364 -40.46 -8.09 7.45
N ASP A 365 -39.98 -8.38 8.65
CA ASP A 365 -39.83 -7.39 9.73
C ASP A 365 -38.51 -7.60 10.51
N ALA A 366 -37.40 -7.65 9.76
CA ALA A 366 -36.08 -7.77 10.37
C ALA A 366 -35.66 -6.48 11.08
N HIS A 367 -35.20 -6.63 12.31
CA HIS A 367 -34.60 -5.54 13.05
C HIS A 367 -33.30 -5.07 12.41
N TRP A 368 -32.42 -5.98 11.97
CA TRP A 368 -31.15 -5.63 11.29
C TRP A 368 -31.20 -5.89 9.79
N SER A 369 -30.74 -4.94 8.98
CA SER A 369 -30.62 -5.13 7.52
C SER A 369 -29.16 -5.09 7.07
N PHE A 370 -28.59 -6.23 6.67
CA PHE A 370 -27.25 -6.29 6.09
C PHE A 370 -27.30 -6.05 4.59
N VAL A 371 -26.85 -4.88 4.14
CA VAL A 371 -26.81 -4.54 2.72
C VAL A 371 -25.41 -4.84 2.19
N ILE A 372 -25.29 -5.84 1.31
CA ILE A 372 -23.99 -6.18 0.69
C ILE A 372 -23.66 -5.16 -0.39
N VAL A 373 -22.52 -4.50 -0.20
CA VAL A 373 -22.00 -3.46 -1.08
C VAL A 373 -20.80 -3.98 -1.86
N SER A 374 -20.97 -4.17 -3.15
CA SER A 374 -19.97 -4.72 -4.06
C SER A 374 -19.90 -3.92 -5.37
N ALA A 375 -19.02 -4.31 -6.28
CA ALA A 375 -18.94 -3.73 -7.63
C ALA A 375 -20.26 -3.87 -8.43
N HIS A 376 -21.22 -4.68 -7.97
CA HIS A 376 -22.55 -4.85 -8.58
C HIS A 376 -23.62 -3.93 -7.98
N THR A 377 -23.29 -3.18 -6.93
CA THR A 377 -24.25 -2.29 -6.26
C THR A 377 -24.37 -0.97 -7.02
N ASP A 378 -25.61 -0.56 -7.30
CA ASP A 378 -25.89 0.74 -7.92
C ASP A 378 -25.64 1.89 -6.91
N TRP A 379 -24.91 2.92 -7.35
CA TRP A 379 -24.65 4.12 -6.56
C TRP A 379 -25.92 4.88 -6.19
N LYS A 380 -26.96 4.85 -7.03
CA LYS A 380 -28.25 5.50 -6.72
C LYS A 380 -28.96 4.82 -5.55
N MET A 381 -28.91 3.49 -5.50
CA MET A 381 -29.44 2.72 -4.38
C MET A 381 -28.70 3.09 -3.08
N LEU A 382 -27.37 3.15 -3.14
CA LEU A 382 -26.52 3.52 -2.01
C LEU A 382 -26.85 4.93 -1.48
N SER A 383 -27.02 5.93 -2.37
CA SER A 383 -27.37 7.29 -1.94
C SER A 383 -28.75 7.43 -1.28
N SER A 384 -29.66 6.50 -1.55
CA SER A 384 -31.01 6.47 -0.97
C SER A 384 -31.18 5.44 0.13
N ALA A 385 -30.10 4.75 0.53
CA ALA A 385 -30.20 3.55 1.33
C ALA A 385 -30.64 3.84 2.78
N HIS A 386 -30.28 4.98 3.37
CA HIS A 386 -30.81 5.38 4.69
C HIS A 386 -32.34 5.53 4.67
N ALA A 387 -32.89 6.19 3.64
CA ALA A 387 -34.33 6.38 3.49
C ALA A 387 -35.08 5.06 3.21
N LEU A 388 -34.41 4.06 2.64
CA LEU A 388 -35.00 2.77 2.28
C LEU A 388 -34.92 1.72 3.41
N PHE A 389 -33.90 1.77 4.27
CA PHE A 389 -33.60 0.68 5.20
C PHE A 389 -33.49 1.10 6.68
N GLY A 390 -33.43 2.40 7.00
CA GLY A 390 -33.46 2.93 8.38
C GLY A 390 -32.17 2.73 9.20
N ASP A 391 -32.23 2.99 10.50
CA ASP A 391 -31.08 3.11 11.42
C ASP A 391 -30.37 1.79 11.76
N HIS A 392 -31.02 0.66 11.52
CA HIS A 392 -30.45 -0.67 11.77
C HIS A 392 -29.85 -1.31 10.50
N THR A 393 -29.53 -0.46 9.53
CA THR A 393 -28.88 -0.86 8.28
C THR A 393 -27.38 -0.90 8.42
N VAL A 394 -26.79 -2.05 8.07
CA VAL A 394 -25.34 -2.26 8.08
C VAL A 394 -24.86 -2.50 6.66
N PHE A 395 -24.08 -1.57 6.13
CA PHE A 395 -23.44 -1.75 4.83
C PHE A 395 -22.22 -2.63 4.95
N VAL A 396 -22.30 -3.81 4.33
CA VAL A 396 -21.23 -4.79 4.33
C VAL A 396 -20.41 -4.62 3.07
N LEU A 397 -19.25 -3.97 3.19
CA LEU A 397 -18.37 -3.74 2.06
C LEU A 397 -17.69 -5.05 1.65
N ALA A 398 -18.08 -5.59 0.50
CA ALA A 398 -17.61 -6.86 -0.06
C ALA A 398 -16.44 -6.69 -1.03
N THR A 399 -16.43 -5.61 -1.81
CA THR A 399 -15.33 -5.26 -2.74
C THR A 399 -15.00 -3.78 -2.65
N SER A 400 -13.94 -3.33 -3.34
CA SER A 400 -13.79 -1.89 -3.59
C SER A 400 -14.93 -1.39 -4.45
N LEU A 401 -15.48 -0.23 -4.10
CA LEU A 401 -16.33 0.56 -4.96
C LEU A 401 -15.52 1.72 -5.51
N LEU A 402 -15.60 1.93 -6.82
CA LEU A 402 -15.15 3.16 -7.45
C LEU A 402 -16.34 4.13 -7.49
N PRO A 403 -16.24 5.32 -6.88
CA PRO A 403 -17.22 6.36 -7.06
C PRO A 403 -17.25 6.84 -8.53
N PRO A 404 -18.39 7.35 -9.00
CA PRO A 404 -18.47 8.01 -10.30
C PRO A 404 -17.49 9.18 -10.38
N VAL A 405 -17.04 9.51 -11.58
CA VAL A 405 -16.14 10.65 -11.81
C VAL A 405 -16.78 11.93 -11.25
N GLY A 406 -16.05 12.62 -10.35
CA GLY A 406 -16.51 13.85 -9.71
C GLY A 406 -17.10 13.68 -8.31
N VAL A 407 -17.26 12.45 -7.82
CA VAL A 407 -17.67 12.18 -6.43
C VAL A 407 -16.42 11.92 -5.58
N ASP A 408 -16.27 12.67 -4.49
CA ASP A 408 -15.05 12.65 -3.68
C ASP A 408 -14.90 11.34 -2.86
N ALA A 409 -13.64 10.98 -2.58
CA ALA A 409 -13.24 9.73 -1.92
C ALA A 409 -13.68 9.64 -0.44
N ASP A 410 -14.06 10.78 0.14
CA ASP A 410 -14.61 10.91 1.49
C ASP A 410 -16.14 11.00 1.43
N THR A 411 -16.75 9.99 0.82
CA THR A 411 -18.19 9.99 0.54
C THR A 411 -18.98 10.10 1.86
N GLU A 412 -19.93 11.03 1.97
CA GLU A 412 -20.91 11.16 3.08
C GLU A 412 -21.47 9.79 3.52
N LEU A 413 -21.65 8.94 2.52
CA LEU A 413 -22.09 7.57 2.63
C LEU A 413 -21.25 6.72 3.60
N VAL A 414 -19.93 6.87 3.62
CA VAL A 414 -19.08 6.13 4.56
C VAL A 414 -19.16 6.70 5.98
N ARG A 415 -19.36 8.01 6.12
CA ARG A 415 -19.32 8.74 7.39
C ARG A 415 -20.61 8.63 8.19
N ARG A 416 -21.75 8.79 7.52
CA ARG A 416 -23.07 8.86 8.16
C ARG A 416 -23.82 7.54 8.27
N HIS A 417 -23.29 6.44 7.72
CA HIS A 417 -23.94 5.13 7.76
C HIS A 417 -23.10 4.09 8.48
N GLN A 418 -23.73 3.02 8.97
CA GLN A 418 -23.02 1.94 9.64
C GLN A 418 -22.32 1.03 8.62
N TRP A 419 -21.04 0.78 8.83
CA TRP A 419 -20.23 -0.04 7.92
C TRP A 419 -19.57 -1.22 8.61
N LEU A 420 -19.52 -2.33 7.88
CA LEU A 420 -18.69 -3.48 8.16
C LEU A 420 -17.75 -3.71 6.98
N ASP A 421 -16.44 -3.43 7.14
CA ASP A 421 -15.45 -3.79 6.13
C ASP A 421 -15.21 -5.31 6.11
N PHE A 422 -15.90 -6.00 5.20
CA PHE A 422 -15.86 -7.45 5.07
C PHE A 422 -15.14 -7.93 3.80
N ARG A 423 -14.41 -7.04 3.11
CA ARG A 423 -13.67 -7.37 1.86
C ARG A 423 -12.62 -8.46 2.08
N GLY A 424 -12.06 -8.50 3.30
CA GLY A 424 -11.11 -9.51 3.75
C GLY A 424 -11.74 -10.83 4.19
N GLN A 425 -13.07 -10.89 4.36
CA GLN A 425 -13.83 -12.04 4.84
C GLN A 425 -13.25 -12.62 6.14
N ASP A 426 -12.93 -11.75 7.11
CA ASP A 426 -12.40 -12.14 8.42
C ASP A 426 -13.57 -12.28 9.42
N PRO A 427 -13.80 -13.46 10.02
CA PRO A 427 -14.86 -13.66 11.00
C PRO A 427 -14.65 -12.82 12.26
N ALA A 428 -13.43 -12.33 12.54
CA ALA A 428 -13.18 -11.47 13.69
C ALA A 428 -13.97 -10.16 13.65
N SER A 429 -14.00 -9.47 12.51
CA SER A 429 -14.73 -8.20 12.37
C SER A 429 -16.23 -8.40 12.56
N LEU A 430 -16.77 -9.46 11.96
CA LEU A 430 -18.19 -9.81 12.08
C LEU A 430 -18.55 -10.24 13.50
N TYR A 431 -17.67 -10.99 14.17
CA TYR A 431 -17.85 -11.37 15.58
C TYR A 431 -17.91 -10.15 16.50
N GLU A 432 -16.96 -9.22 16.36
CA GLU A 432 -16.94 -8.00 17.19
C GLU A 432 -18.16 -7.12 16.91
N PHE A 433 -18.59 -7.03 15.65
CA PHE A 433 -19.83 -6.36 15.28
C PHE A 433 -21.03 -6.99 15.99
N LEU A 434 -21.30 -8.28 15.80
CA LEU A 434 -22.44 -8.96 16.42
C LEU A 434 -22.39 -8.87 17.94
N ARG A 435 -21.20 -9.01 18.55
CA ARG A 435 -21.02 -8.84 19.99
C ARG A 435 -21.36 -7.42 20.48
N SER A 436 -21.06 -6.40 19.68
CA SER A 436 -21.34 -5.00 20.03
C SER A 436 -22.80 -4.61 19.85
N VAL A 437 -23.54 -5.32 19.00
CA VAL A 437 -24.99 -5.21 18.82
C VAL A 437 -25.77 -5.73 20.03
N LEU A 438 -25.18 -6.65 20.82
CA LEU A 438 -25.86 -7.22 21.99
C LEU A 438 -25.96 -6.21 23.15
N PRO A 439 -27.16 -5.93 23.69
CA PRO A 439 -27.36 -4.95 24.76
C PRO A 439 -26.60 -5.25 26.06
N ALA A 440 -26.18 -6.50 26.27
CA ALA A 440 -25.80 -7.04 27.58
C ALA A 440 -24.36 -6.78 28.04
N ARG A 441 -23.52 -6.02 27.31
CA ARG A 441 -22.19 -5.63 27.84
C ARG A 441 -22.03 -4.12 27.90
N ARG A 442 -22.26 -3.56 29.08
CA ARG A 442 -21.76 -2.25 29.57
C ARG A 442 -20.23 -2.24 29.67
N GLY A 443 -19.56 -2.57 28.56
CA GLY A 443 -18.12 -2.43 28.39
C GLY A 443 -17.79 -1.16 27.61
N ARG A 444 -16.50 -0.82 27.62
CA ARG A 444 -15.90 0.21 26.77
C ARG A 444 -16.39 0.03 25.32
N PRO A 445 -16.76 1.11 24.59
CA PRO A 445 -17.12 1.02 23.18
C PRO A 445 -16.05 0.21 22.45
N VAL A 446 -16.49 -0.81 21.71
CA VAL A 446 -15.59 -1.58 20.84
C VAL A 446 -15.57 -0.81 19.53
N PRO A 447 -14.41 -0.38 19.03
CA PRO A 447 -14.34 0.35 17.78
C PRO A 447 -14.97 -0.48 16.67
N THR A 448 -15.96 0.09 15.99
CA THR A 448 -16.53 -0.55 14.80
C THR A 448 -15.50 -0.56 13.68
N THR A 449 -15.46 -1.64 12.90
CA THR A 449 -14.57 -1.72 11.73
C THR A 449 -15.15 -0.93 10.57
N VAL A 450 -14.96 0.38 10.63
CA VAL A 450 -15.39 1.32 9.60
C VAL A 450 -14.34 1.39 8.48
N PRO A 451 -14.72 1.27 7.19
CA PRO A 451 -13.78 1.40 6.09
C PRO A 451 -13.31 2.86 5.98
N LEU A 452 -11.99 3.03 5.92
CA LEU A 452 -11.35 4.35 5.71
C LEU A 452 -11.65 4.93 4.32
N ALA A 453 -11.86 4.08 3.32
CA ALA A 453 -12.26 4.48 1.98
C ALA A 453 -12.89 3.27 1.26
N MET A 454 -13.89 3.55 0.43
CA MET A 454 -14.55 2.50 -0.36
C MET A 454 -13.65 1.95 -1.48
N GLU A 455 -12.82 2.80 -2.09
CA GLU A 455 -11.94 2.42 -3.20
C GLU A 455 -10.72 1.59 -2.79
N ARG A 456 -10.24 1.76 -1.56
CA ARG A 456 -8.97 1.15 -1.13
C ARG A 456 -9.20 -0.20 -0.48
N PHE A 457 -9.22 -1.25 -1.30
CA PHE A 457 -9.14 -2.61 -0.80
C PHE A 457 -7.77 -2.87 -0.18
N ARG A 458 -7.73 -3.16 1.13
CA ARG A 458 -6.54 -3.69 1.79
C ARG A 458 -6.43 -5.18 1.51
N GLY A 459 -5.80 -5.51 0.38
CA GLY A 459 -5.45 -6.90 0.06
C GLY A 459 -4.61 -7.56 1.16
N PRO A 460 -4.81 -8.86 1.44
CA PRO A 460 -3.97 -9.58 2.39
C PRO A 460 -2.49 -9.42 2.04
N THR A 461 -1.62 -9.39 3.05
CA THR A 461 -0.17 -9.16 2.85
C THR A 461 0.44 -10.17 1.88
N TYR A 462 -0.05 -11.41 1.85
CA TYR A 462 0.42 -12.41 0.89
C TYR A 462 0.07 -12.06 -0.56
N LEU A 463 -1.11 -11.48 -0.83
CA LEU A 463 -1.49 -11.08 -2.19
C LEU A 463 -0.64 -9.89 -2.65
N THR A 464 -0.48 -8.88 -1.80
CA THR A 464 0.33 -7.70 -2.13
C THR A 464 1.82 -8.05 -2.29
N SER A 465 2.35 -8.98 -1.50
CA SER A 465 3.70 -9.53 -1.69
C SER A 465 3.83 -10.32 -2.99
N PHE A 466 2.83 -11.14 -3.34
CA PHE A 466 2.81 -11.87 -4.61
C PHE A 466 2.83 -10.93 -5.81
N LEU A 467 1.95 -9.92 -5.84
CA LEU A 467 1.88 -8.97 -6.96
C LEU A 467 3.21 -8.24 -7.16
N ARG A 468 3.87 -7.84 -6.06
CA ARG A 468 5.19 -7.21 -6.11
C ARG A 468 6.25 -8.14 -6.70
N VAL A 469 6.25 -9.42 -6.36
CA VAL A 469 7.24 -10.35 -6.90
C VAL A 469 6.94 -10.78 -8.32
N VAL A 470 5.68 -10.95 -8.71
CA VAL A 470 5.35 -11.16 -10.12
C VAL A 470 5.82 -9.99 -10.97
N GLN A 471 5.66 -8.75 -10.48
CA GLN A 471 6.20 -7.56 -11.15
C GLN A 471 7.74 -7.58 -11.22
N LEU A 472 8.44 -7.90 -10.12
CA LEU A 472 9.91 -8.05 -10.10
C LEU A 472 10.38 -9.07 -11.15
N VAL A 473 9.79 -10.26 -11.16
CA VAL A 473 10.18 -11.35 -12.06
C VAL A 473 9.86 -11.01 -13.50
N ALA A 474 8.67 -10.49 -13.80
CA ALA A 474 8.31 -10.08 -15.15
C ALA A 474 9.32 -9.08 -15.70
N LEU A 475 9.72 -8.14 -14.85
CA LEU A 475 10.65 -7.11 -15.26
C LEU A 475 12.09 -7.66 -15.41
N LEU A 476 12.54 -8.56 -14.53
CA LEU A 476 13.81 -9.31 -14.69
C LEU A 476 13.88 -10.12 -15.99
N VAL A 477 12.75 -10.69 -16.43
CA VAL A 477 12.64 -11.42 -17.68
C VAL A 477 12.64 -10.49 -18.90
N ALA A 478 11.99 -9.32 -18.79
CA ALA A 478 11.92 -8.32 -19.85
C ALA A 478 13.28 -7.66 -20.16
N VAL A 479 14.23 -7.72 -19.22
CA VAL A 479 15.59 -7.18 -19.35
C VAL A 479 16.38 -7.79 -20.51
N ALA A 480 16.45 -9.11 -20.58
CA ALA A 480 17.24 -9.83 -21.57
C ALA A 480 16.90 -9.47 -23.04
N PRO A 481 15.63 -9.45 -23.47
CA PRO A 481 15.28 -9.15 -24.85
C PRO A 481 15.39 -7.67 -25.21
N LEU A 482 15.17 -6.77 -24.24
CA LEU A 482 15.38 -5.34 -24.42
C LEU A 482 16.86 -5.07 -24.74
N GLY A 483 17.74 -5.77 -24.01
CA GLY A 483 19.17 -5.79 -24.28
C GLY A 483 19.54 -6.22 -25.69
N LEU A 484 19.01 -7.36 -26.13
CA LEU A 484 19.26 -7.88 -27.48
C LEU A 484 18.76 -6.93 -28.60
N LEU A 485 17.64 -6.24 -28.38
CA LEU A 485 17.12 -5.25 -29.33
C LEU A 485 18.07 -4.04 -29.43
N ILE A 486 18.51 -3.51 -28.29
CA ILE A 486 19.44 -2.36 -28.24
C ILE A 486 20.82 -2.73 -28.79
N ALA A 487 21.24 -3.98 -28.57
CA ALA A 487 22.50 -4.53 -29.08
C ALA A 487 22.58 -4.59 -30.61
N GLY A 488 21.45 -4.50 -31.32
CA GLY A 488 21.38 -4.80 -32.76
C GLY A 488 21.70 -6.26 -33.09
N SER A 489 21.78 -7.15 -32.09
CA SER A 489 22.05 -8.59 -32.24
C SER A 489 20.79 -9.41 -32.56
N SER A 490 19.67 -8.71 -32.82
CA SER A 490 18.36 -9.26 -33.17
C SER A 490 18.36 -10.10 -34.45
N ALA A 491 19.40 -10.01 -35.28
CA ALA A 491 19.54 -10.77 -36.52
C ALA A 491 19.90 -12.26 -36.31
N SER A 492 20.23 -12.70 -35.11
CA SER A 492 20.44 -14.12 -34.81
C SER A 492 19.11 -14.82 -34.47
N GLY A 493 18.82 -15.98 -35.09
CA GLY A 493 17.59 -16.73 -34.81
C GLY A 493 17.40 -17.10 -33.32
N ARG A 494 18.50 -17.19 -32.56
CA ARG A 494 18.49 -17.42 -31.10
C ARG A 494 18.08 -16.19 -30.28
N GLY A 495 18.51 -14.99 -30.69
CA GLY A 495 18.12 -13.75 -30.03
C GLY A 495 16.63 -13.45 -30.18
N LEU A 496 16.08 -13.71 -31.37
CA LEU A 496 14.65 -13.58 -31.64
C LEU A 496 13.85 -14.61 -30.81
N ALA A 497 14.33 -15.86 -30.71
CA ALA A 497 13.71 -16.88 -29.86
C ALA A 497 13.67 -16.44 -28.38
N LEU A 498 14.78 -15.91 -27.83
CA LEU A 498 14.82 -15.42 -26.46
C LEU A 498 13.84 -14.24 -26.25
N ALA A 499 13.72 -13.34 -27.23
CA ALA A 499 12.78 -12.22 -27.18
C ALA A 499 11.32 -12.65 -27.15
N VAL A 500 10.94 -13.56 -28.03
CA VAL A 500 9.58 -14.12 -28.07
C VAL A 500 9.25 -14.84 -26.76
N ILE A 501 10.15 -15.68 -26.24
CA ILE A 501 9.94 -16.42 -24.98
C ILE A 501 9.81 -15.44 -23.80
N SER A 502 10.63 -14.39 -23.76
CA SER A 502 10.61 -13.38 -22.70
C SER A 502 9.29 -12.61 -22.69
N LEU A 503 8.84 -12.12 -23.85
CA LEU A 503 7.54 -11.42 -24.01
C LEU A 503 6.38 -12.31 -23.60
N LEU A 504 6.41 -13.58 -24.01
CA LEU A 504 5.39 -14.56 -23.64
C LEU A 504 5.36 -14.81 -22.13
N LEU A 505 6.53 -14.99 -21.49
CA LEU A 505 6.66 -15.20 -20.05
C LEU A 505 6.17 -13.99 -19.24
N VAL A 506 6.52 -12.76 -19.67
CA VAL A 506 6.02 -11.51 -19.07
C VAL A 506 4.51 -11.41 -19.18
N GLY A 507 3.96 -11.66 -20.37
CA GLY A 507 2.51 -11.67 -20.59
C GLY A 507 1.79 -12.69 -19.71
N MET A 508 2.35 -13.89 -19.55
CA MET A 508 1.80 -14.93 -18.67
C MET A 508 1.82 -14.51 -17.19
N LEU A 509 2.94 -13.93 -16.72
CA LEU A 509 3.10 -13.43 -15.36
C LEU A 509 2.09 -12.31 -15.06
N LEU A 510 1.99 -11.29 -15.91
CA LEU A 510 1.05 -10.17 -15.72
C LEU A 510 -0.41 -10.64 -15.77
N ARG A 511 -0.75 -11.55 -16.70
CA ARG A 511 -2.09 -12.17 -16.75
C ARG A 511 -2.40 -12.98 -15.50
N LEU A 512 -1.43 -13.73 -14.97
CA LEU A 512 -1.61 -14.48 -13.72
C LEU A 512 -1.81 -13.50 -12.55
N ALA A 513 -1.01 -12.44 -12.43
CA ALA A 513 -1.16 -11.42 -11.40
C ALA A 513 -2.53 -10.76 -11.44
N GLY A 514 -2.95 -10.24 -12.60
CA GLY A 514 -4.25 -9.60 -12.75
C GLY A 514 -5.40 -10.55 -12.41
N ARG A 515 -5.40 -11.76 -12.96
CA ARG A 515 -6.47 -12.74 -12.69
C ARG A 515 -6.48 -13.26 -11.25
N THR A 516 -5.31 -13.33 -10.61
CA THR A 516 -5.21 -13.67 -9.18
C THR A 516 -5.77 -12.53 -8.34
N ALA A 517 -5.39 -11.28 -8.61
CA ALA A 517 -5.88 -10.12 -7.85
C ALA A 517 -7.41 -9.96 -7.92
N VAL A 518 -7.98 -10.25 -9.09
CA VAL A 518 -9.42 -10.16 -9.39
C VAL A 518 -10.15 -11.48 -9.05
N ARG A 519 -9.50 -12.47 -8.40
CA ARG A 519 -10.10 -13.76 -7.98
C ARG A 519 -10.85 -14.52 -9.10
N THR A 520 -10.45 -14.38 -10.36
CA THR A 520 -11.11 -15.02 -11.52
C THR A 520 -10.62 -16.44 -11.80
N LEU A 521 -9.75 -16.95 -10.93
CA LEU A 521 -9.02 -18.20 -11.11
C LEU A 521 -9.45 -19.24 -10.09
N THR A 522 -9.68 -20.48 -10.52
CA THR A 522 -9.75 -21.59 -9.57
C THR A 522 -8.34 -22.01 -9.12
N PRO A 523 -8.18 -22.67 -7.96
CA PRO A 523 -6.89 -23.19 -7.53
C PRO A 523 -6.24 -24.12 -8.56
N ARG A 524 -7.04 -24.96 -9.23
CA ARG A 524 -6.55 -25.84 -10.31
C ARG A 524 -6.02 -25.01 -11.48
N GLN A 525 -6.79 -24.04 -11.97
CA GLN A 525 -6.38 -23.18 -13.08
C GLN A 525 -5.14 -22.33 -12.73
N TRP A 526 -5.04 -21.83 -11.50
CA TRP A 526 -3.87 -21.11 -11.03
C TRP A 526 -2.64 -22.02 -11.04
N ARG A 527 -2.77 -23.25 -10.51
CA ARG A 527 -1.68 -24.24 -10.49
C ARG A 527 -1.20 -24.58 -11.90
N THR A 528 -2.12 -24.82 -12.83
CA THR A 528 -1.78 -25.12 -14.23
C THR A 528 -1.03 -23.96 -14.86
N ARG A 529 -1.48 -22.72 -14.64
CA ARG A 529 -0.78 -21.53 -15.17
C ARG A 529 0.57 -21.28 -14.52
N ALA A 530 0.69 -21.53 -13.22
CA ALA A 530 1.97 -21.45 -12.51
C ALA A 530 2.97 -22.49 -13.07
N TRP A 531 2.53 -23.72 -13.32
CA TRP A 531 3.36 -24.74 -13.97
C TRP A 531 3.77 -24.37 -15.39
N LEU A 532 2.83 -23.82 -16.19
CA LEU A 532 3.15 -23.32 -17.52
C LEU A 532 4.20 -22.20 -17.45
N ILE A 533 4.06 -21.25 -16.51
CA ILE A 533 5.06 -20.20 -16.28
C ILE A 533 6.42 -20.79 -15.89
N LEU A 534 6.45 -21.78 -14.99
CA LEU A 534 7.69 -22.45 -14.59
C LEU A 534 8.34 -23.22 -15.75
N ALA A 535 7.54 -23.89 -16.59
CA ALA A 535 8.04 -24.59 -17.78
C ALA A 535 8.60 -23.60 -18.81
N THR A 536 7.87 -22.51 -19.12
CA THR A 536 8.36 -21.45 -19.99
C THR A 536 9.62 -20.78 -19.41
N CYS A 537 9.68 -20.62 -18.09
CA CYS A 537 10.85 -20.10 -17.40
C CYS A 537 12.05 -21.05 -17.49
N LEU A 538 11.84 -22.36 -17.39
CA LEU A 538 12.89 -23.36 -17.61
C LEU A 538 13.41 -23.30 -19.04
N VAL A 539 12.52 -23.22 -20.04
CA VAL A 539 12.90 -23.04 -21.44
C VAL A 539 13.70 -21.74 -21.63
N TRP A 540 13.24 -20.64 -21.01
CA TRP A 540 13.96 -19.37 -21.01
C TRP A 540 15.38 -19.52 -20.43
N VAL A 541 15.53 -20.21 -19.29
CA VAL A 541 16.82 -20.50 -18.66
C VAL A 541 17.70 -21.43 -19.49
N LEU A 542 17.15 -22.37 -20.25
CA LEU A 542 17.93 -23.28 -21.11
C LEU A 542 18.40 -22.62 -22.41
N VAL A 543 17.64 -21.64 -22.92
CA VAL A 543 18.04 -20.87 -24.11
C VAL A 543 19.15 -19.86 -23.76
N ILE A 544 19.17 -19.36 -22.52
CA ILE A 544 20.14 -18.37 -22.05
C ILE A 544 21.62 -18.77 -22.15
N PRO A 545 22.06 -19.98 -21.73
CA PRO A 545 23.44 -20.43 -21.87
C PRO A 545 23.92 -20.41 -23.31
N THR A 546 23.01 -20.66 -24.26
CA THR A 546 23.33 -20.70 -25.70
C THR A 546 23.51 -19.31 -26.30
N THR A 547 23.13 -18.26 -25.58
CA THR A 547 23.32 -16.86 -26.00
C THR A 547 24.51 -16.19 -25.31
N GLY A 548 25.24 -16.89 -24.42
CA GLY A 548 26.48 -16.41 -23.78
C GLY A 548 26.29 -15.23 -22.83
N SER A 549 25.03 -14.90 -22.54
CA SER A 549 24.69 -13.55 -22.20
C SER A 549 24.33 -13.43 -20.69
N VAL A 550 23.44 -14.24 -20.10
CA VAL A 550 22.82 -13.82 -18.80
C VAL A 550 23.71 -14.04 -17.57
N PRO A 551 23.88 -13.00 -16.71
CA PRO A 551 24.46 -13.12 -15.38
C PRO A 551 24.05 -14.42 -14.66
N PRO A 552 25.02 -15.22 -14.18
CA PRO A 552 24.74 -16.41 -13.38
C PRO A 552 23.83 -16.10 -12.18
N ALA A 553 24.00 -14.92 -11.56
CA ALA A 553 23.17 -14.48 -10.44
C ALA A 553 21.69 -14.36 -10.81
N VAL A 554 21.36 -13.78 -11.98
CA VAL A 554 19.97 -13.66 -12.46
C VAL A 554 19.37 -15.04 -12.76
N ARG A 555 20.17 -15.96 -13.31
CA ARG A 555 19.75 -17.35 -13.54
C ARG A 555 19.39 -18.05 -12.23
N VAL A 556 20.26 -17.97 -11.23
CA VAL A 556 20.03 -18.58 -9.92
C VAL A 556 18.80 -17.95 -9.23
N LEU A 557 18.67 -16.62 -9.29
CA LEU A 557 17.55 -15.90 -8.72
C LEU A 557 16.21 -16.36 -9.32
N VAL A 558 16.13 -16.46 -10.64
CA VAL A 558 14.91 -16.86 -11.36
C VAL A 558 14.62 -18.36 -11.19
N VAL A 559 15.64 -19.24 -11.29
CA VAL A 559 15.47 -20.70 -11.19
C VAL A 559 15.15 -21.15 -9.77
N VAL A 560 15.79 -20.57 -8.75
CA VAL A 560 15.66 -21.04 -7.37
C VAL A 560 14.51 -20.34 -6.66
N LEU A 561 14.37 -19.01 -6.82
CA LEU A 561 13.36 -18.29 -6.07
C LEU A 561 11.97 -18.44 -6.68
N LEU A 562 11.83 -18.49 -8.01
CA LEU A 562 10.50 -18.53 -8.64
C LEU A 562 9.68 -19.78 -8.26
N PRO A 563 10.23 -21.01 -8.27
CA PRO A 563 9.48 -22.21 -7.89
C PRO A 563 9.17 -22.22 -6.38
N VAL A 564 10.13 -21.84 -5.54
CA VAL A 564 9.95 -21.75 -4.08
C VAL A 564 8.85 -20.74 -3.74
N TRP A 565 8.86 -19.59 -4.41
CA TRP A 565 7.82 -18.57 -4.26
C TRP A 565 6.48 -19.07 -4.77
N MET A 566 6.40 -19.58 -6.00
CA MET A 566 5.13 -20.06 -6.57
C MET A 566 4.51 -21.20 -5.76
N ALA A 567 5.31 -22.12 -5.19
CA ALA A 567 4.83 -23.16 -4.29
C ALA A 567 4.26 -22.57 -2.99
N GLY A 568 4.95 -21.58 -2.41
CA GLY A 568 4.49 -20.86 -1.21
C GLY A 568 3.15 -20.14 -1.44
N PHE A 569 3.02 -19.41 -2.56
CA PHE A 569 1.79 -18.71 -2.90
C PHE A 569 0.67 -19.63 -3.36
N HIS A 570 0.96 -20.73 -4.06
CA HIS A 570 -0.06 -21.70 -4.47
C HIS A 570 -0.83 -22.23 -3.26
N ARG A 571 -0.11 -22.61 -2.20
CA ARG A 571 -0.74 -23.11 -0.97
C ARG A 571 -1.60 -22.03 -0.33
N ALA A 572 -1.09 -20.80 -0.25
CA ALA A 572 -1.84 -19.68 0.31
C ALA A 572 -3.09 -19.34 -0.51
N PHE A 573 -2.98 -19.30 -1.84
CA PHE A 573 -4.07 -18.95 -2.74
C PHE A 573 -5.13 -20.03 -2.84
N ARG A 574 -4.73 -21.31 -2.92
CA ARG A 574 -5.65 -22.45 -2.92
C ARG A 574 -6.52 -22.48 -1.65
N LEU A 575 -5.92 -22.14 -0.51
CA LEU A 575 -6.59 -22.25 0.78
C LEU A 575 -7.34 -20.97 1.18
N HIS A 576 -6.92 -19.80 0.69
CA HIS A 576 -7.33 -18.53 1.33
C HIS A 576 -7.74 -17.40 0.39
N TRP A 577 -7.64 -17.56 -0.94
CA TRP A 577 -7.90 -16.44 -1.86
C TRP A 577 -8.69 -16.81 -3.11
N LEU A 578 -8.37 -17.94 -3.75
CA LEU A 578 -8.99 -18.35 -5.00
C LEU A 578 -10.28 -19.14 -4.75
N PRO A 579 -11.36 -18.87 -5.49
CA PRO A 579 -12.63 -19.57 -5.34
C PRO A 579 -12.52 -21.06 -5.67
N ALA A 580 -13.21 -21.90 -4.89
CA ALA A 580 -13.18 -23.36 -5.06
C ALA A 580 -13.78 -23.83 -6.41
N ALA A 581 -14.75 -23.07 -6.95
CA ALA A 581 -15.38 -23.30 -8.25
C ALA A 581 -15.15 -22.11 -9.19
N ALA A 582 -15.30 -22.32 -10.50
CA ALA A 582 -15.10 -21.26 -11.50
C ALA A 582 -16.09 -20.13 -11.23
N PRO A 583 -15.61 -18.90 -10.95
CA PRO A 583 -16.51 -17.79 -10.68
C PRO A 583 -17.26 -17.43 -11.94
N ASP A 584 -18.53 -17.09 -11.79
CA ASP A 584 -19.32 -16.50 -12.85
C ASP A 584 -18.58 -15.25 -13.35
N ARG A 585 -18.30 -15.16 -14.66
CA ARG A 585 -17.29 -14.23 -15.22
C ARG A 585 -17.55 -12.76 -14.89
N ARG A 586 -18.77 -12.41 -14.48
CA ARG A 586 -19.20 -11.04 -14.17
C ARG A 586 -18.95 -10.65 -12.71
N CYS A 587 -18.82 -11.59 -11.77
CA CYS A 587 -18.94 -11.29 -10.32
C CYS A 587 -17.75 -10.59 -9.66
N ASN A 588 -16.62 -10.40 -10.35
CA ASN A 588 -15.34 -10.20 -9.66
C ASN A 588 -14.51 -9.02 -10.17
N GLU A 589 -15.09 -8.05 -10.89
CA GLU A 589 -14.38 -6.85 -11.40
C GLU A 589 -13.99 -5.83 -10.30
N SER A 590 -13.59 -6.29 -9.12
CA SER A 590 -12.89 -5.43 -8.16
C SER A 590 -11.57 -4.98 -8.79
N SER A 591 -11.43 -3.68 -9.05
CA SER A 591 -10.17 -3.07 -9.45
C SER A 591 -9.12 -3.37 -8.39
N ALA A 592 -8.13 -4.18 -8.75
CA ALA A 592 -6.99 -4.41 -7.88
C ALA A 592 -6.30 -3.06 -7.67
N VAL A 593 -5.96 -2.74 -6.42
CA VAL A 593 -4.96 -1.69 -6.14
C VAL A 593 -3.63 -2.20 -6.70
N VAL A 594 -3.40 -1.96 -7.98
CA VAL A 594 -2.11 -2.20 -8.61
C VAL A 594 -1.13 -1.28 -7.90
N PRO A 595 -0.02 -1.80 -7.34
CA PRO A 595 1.03 -0.95 -6.83
C PRO A 595 1.41 0.03 -7.94
N ARG A 596 1.33 1.35 -7.69
CA ARG A 596 1.65 2.37 -8.70
C ARG A 596 3.00 1.99 -9.36
N LEU A 597 2.96 1.65 -10.65
CA LEU A 597 4.09 1.08 -11.40
C LEU A 597 5.31 2.02 -11.44
N VAL A 598 5.09 3.32 -11.25
CA VAL A 598 6.03 4.37 -11.65
C VAL A 598 7.36 4.31 -10.90
N SER A 599 7.39 3.93 -9.62
CA SER A 599 8.63 3.98 -8.82
C SER A 599 9.56 2.78 -9.05
N PHE A 600 9.00 1.62 -9.38
CA PHE A 600 9.73 0.36 -9.50
C PHE A 600 10.18 0.08 -10.94
N THR A 601 9.46 0.64 -11.93
CA THR A 601 9.76 0.48 -13.36
C THR A 601 11.08 1.17 -13.75
N LEU A 602 11.39 2.34 -13.16
CA LEU A 602 12.59 3.12 -13.49
C LEU A 602 13.90 2.41 -13.11
N VAL A 603 13.90 1.78 -11.94
CA VAL A 603 15.03 1.04 -11.37
C VAL A 603 15.43 -0.15 -12.23
N LEU A 604 14.41 -0.87 -12.68
CA LEU A 604 14.59 -2.10 -13.40
C LEU A 604 14.68 -1.87 -14.91
N LEU A 605 14.19 -0.74 -15.42
CA LEU A 605 14.54 -0.24 -16.76
C LEU A 605 16.04 0.09 -16.81
N GLY A 606 16.59 0.72 -15.76
CA GLY A 606 18.03 0.89 -15.60
C GLY A 606 18.77 -0.45 -15.59
N ALA A 607 18.38 -1.38 -14.71
CA ALA A 607 18.98 -2.73 -14.71
C ALA A 607 18.79 -3.49 -16.05
N ALA A 608 17.70 -3.25 -16.77
CA ALA A 608 17.41 -3.84 -18.08
C ALA A 608 18.35 -3.37 -19.18
N LEU A 609 18.58 -2.07 -19.20
CA LEU A 609 19.50 -1.42 -20.11
C LEU A 609 20.95 -1.85 -19.81
N THR A 610 21.36 -1.87 -18.53
CA THR A 610 22.72 -2.31 -18.12
C THR A 610 23.00 -3.78 -18.43
N ALA A 611 22.13 -4.68 -17.98
CA ALA A 611 22.29 -6.12 -18.24
C ALA A 611 22.23 -6.40 -19.74
N GLY A 612 21.38 -5.64 -20.45
CA GLY A 612 21.20 -5.71 -21.88
C GLY A 612 22.48 -5.64 -22.73
N TYR A 613 23.52 -5.02 -22.17
CA TYR A 613 24.75 -4.73 -22.88
C TYR A 613 25.95 -5.60 -22.45
N VAL A 614 25.98 -6.08 -21.19
CA VAL A 614 26.92 -7.13 -20.73
C VAL A 614 26.89 -8.35 -21.68
N PHE A 615 25.76 -8.57 -22.31
CA PHE A 615 25.46 -9.59 -23.30
C PHE A 615 26.20 -9.52 -24.65
N ILE A 616 26.92 -8.44 -24.94
CA ILE A 616 27.52 -8.15 -26.26
C ILE A 616 29.05 -8.35 -26.26
N ALA A 617 29.69 -8.30 -25.09
CA ALA A 617 31.13 -8.50 -24.94
C ALA A 617 31.41 -10.01 -24.88
N PRO A 618 32.12 -10.62 -25.85
CA PRO A 618 32.67 -11.94 -25.60
C PRO A 618 33.68 -11.81 -24.46
N LEU A 619 33.56 -12.69 -23.46
CA LEU A 619 34.62 -12.91 -22.49
C LEU A 619 35.93 -13.11 -23.26
N PRO A 620 37.04 -12.50 -22.84
CA PRO A 620 38.32 -12.73 -23.48
C PRO A 620 38.60 -14.24 -23.40
N THR A 621 38.52 -14.93 -24.53
CA THR A 621 39.27 -16.16 -24.69
C THR A 621 40.72 -15.72 -24.67
N SER A 622 41.42 -16.04 -23.58
CA SER A 622 42.87 -15.82 -23.45
C SER A 622 43.59 -16.33 -24.72
N PRO A 623 44.64 -15.66 -25.19
CA PRO A 623 45.51 -16.23 -26.21
C PRO A 623 46.11 -17.56 -25.73
#